data_AF-A0A7X7SFY5-F1
#
_entry.id   AF-A0A7X7SFY5-F1
#
_cell.length_a   1.000
_cell.length_b   1.000
_cell.length_c   1.000
_cell.angle_alpha   90.00
_cell.angle_beta   90.00
_cell.angle_gamma   90.00
#
_symmetry.space_group_name_H-M   'P 1'
#
loop_
_entity.id
_entity.type
_entity.pdbx_description
1 polymer ?
#
loop_
_entity_poly.entity_id
_entity_poly.type
_entity_poly.pdbx_seq_one_letter_code
_entity_poly.pdbx_strand_id
1 'polypeptide(L)' 'MGENSSADTAVRVAIVGVGNCASSLVQGVQYYKDADASSTVPGLMHVKFGSYHVRDVKFVAAFDVDAKKVG' A
#
# COMPACT_ATOMS: atom_id res chain seq x y z
N MET A 1 -13.10 13.11 26.96
CA MET A 1 -11.77 13.00 26.32
C MET A 1 -12.00 12.79 24.85
N GLY A 2 -11.85 13.84 24.05
CA GLY A 2 -12.14 13.79 22.62
C GLY A 2 -11.14 12.90 21.89
N GLU A 3 -11.64 11.96 21.10
CA GLU A 3 -10.84 11.25 20.12
C GLU A 3 -10.31 12.27 19.12
N ASN A 4 -8.98 12.43 19.10
CA ASN A 4 -8.34 13.28 18.11
C ASN A 4 -8.65 12.73 16.71
N SER A 5 -9.25 13.60 15.92
CA SER A 5 -9.60 13.45 14.52
C SER A 5 -8.39 12.99 13.70
N SER A 6 -8.57 11.95 12.89
CA SER A 6 -7.78 11.57 11.71
C SER A 6 -6.31 12.00 11.72
N ALA A 7 -5.47 11.33 12.52
CA ALA A 7 -4.08 11.21 12.14
C ALA A 7 -4.05 10.55 10.76
N ASP A 8 -3.45 11.19 9.76
CA ASP A 8 -3.29 10.66 8.41
C ASP A 8 -2.59 9.30 8.51
N THR A 9 -3.36 8.20 8.46
CA THR A 9 -2.83 6.83 8.58
C THR A 9 -2.06 6.43 7.33
N ALA A 10 -1.99 7.30 6.32
CA ALA A 10 -1.35 7.01 5.06
C ALA A 10 0.14 6.71 5.23
N VAL A 11 0.52 5.50 4.83
CA VAL A 11 1.91 5.12 4.61
C VAL A 11 2.29 5.54 3.21
N ARG A 12 3.00 6.67 3.11
CA ARG A 12 3.47 7.24 1.84
C ARG A 12 4.67 6.44 1.32
N VAL A 13 4.47 5.70 0.24
CA VAL A 13 5.46 4.80 -0.37
C VAL A 13 5.99 5.39 -1.66
N ALA A 14 7.32 5.36 -1.80
CA ALA A 14 8.01 5.59 -3.07
C ALA A 14 8.54 4.26 -3.61
N ILE A 15 8.42 4.05 -4.93
CA ILE A 15 8.94 2.86 -5.60
C ILE A 15 10.20 3.24 -6.38
N VAL A 16 11.29 2.47 -6.21
CA VAL A 16 12.49 2.58 -7.04
C VAL A 16 12.63 1.29 -7.84
N GLY A 17 12.48 1.38 -9.15
CA GLY A 17 12.37 0.24 -10.07
C GLY A 17 10.92 -0.21 -10.21
N VAL A 18 10.27 0.22 -11.29
CA VAL A 18 8.89 -0.13 -11.64
C VAL A 18 8.89 -1.42 -12.48
N GLY A 19 9.21 -2.53 -11.82
CA GLY A 19 9.24 -3.88 -12.41
C GLY A 19 8.07 -4.77 -11.97
N ASN A 20 8.23 -6.08 -12.17
CA ASN A 20 7.20 -7.06 -11.78
C ASN A 20 6.88 -7.01 -10.28
N CYS A 21 7.87 -6.82 -9.40
CA CYS A 21 7.62 -6.69 -7.97
C CYS A 21 6.78 -5.46 -7.62
N ALA A 22 7.06 -4.32 -8.25
CA ALA A 22 6.26 -3.11 -8.09
C ALA A 22 4.83 -3.34 -8.59
N SER A 23 4.67 -4.00 -9.73
CA SER A 23 3.36 -4.35 -10.29
C SER A 23 2.55 -5.24 -9.34
N SER A 24 3.14 -6.32 -8.83
CA SER A 24 2.49 -7.22 -7.87
C SER A 24 2.13 -6.52 -6.56
N LEU A 25 2.98 -5.61 -6.07
CA LEU A 25 2.70 -4.83 -4.88
C LEU A 25 1.52 -3.87 -5.07
N VAL A 26 1.55 -3.08 -6.15
CA VAL A 26 0.49 -2.10 -6.46
C VAL A 26 -0.85 -2.81 -6.66
N GLN A 27 -0.85 -3.90 -7.43
CA GLN A 27 -2.05 -4.71 -7.65
C GLN A 27 -2.53 -5.38 -6.36
N GLY A 28 -1.62 -5.92 -5.54
CA GLY A 28 -1.97 -6.53 -4.26
C GLY A 28 -2.61 -5.54 -3.28
N VAL A 29 -2.06 -4.33 -3.17
CA VAL A 29 -2.66 -3.25 -2.37
C VAL A 29 -4.06 -2.92 -2.88
N GLN A 30 -4.24 -2.79 -4.20
CA GLN A 30 -5.55 -2.50 -4.78
C GLN A 30 -6.55 -3.64 -4.57
N TYR A 31 -6.11 -4.88 -4.72
CA TYR A 31 -6.95 -6.08 -4.60
C TYR A 31 -7.45 -6.28 -3.17
N TYR A 32 -6.61 -6.02 -2.17
CA TYR A 32 -6.94 -6.21 -0.75
C TYR A 32 -7.33 -4.93 -0.01
N LYS A 33 -7.55 -3.80 -0.71
CA LYS A 33 -7.88 -2.52 -0.07
C LYS A 33 -9.15 -2.60 0.80
N ASP A 34 -10.10 -3.44 0.41
CA ASP A 34 -11.39 -3.63 1.09
C ASP A 34 -11.49 -4.94 1.87
N ALA A 35 -10.37 -5.66 2.03
CA ALA A 35 -10.34 -6.88 2.85
C ALA A 35 -10.74 -6.56 4.30
N ASP A 36 -11.48 -7.47 4.93
CA ASP A 36 -11.83 -7.31 6.34
C ASP A 36 -10.57 -7.39 7.21
N ALA A 37 -10.41 -6.45 8.14
CA ALA A 37 -9.26 -6.35 9.03
C ALA A 37 -9.09 -7.59 9.92
N SER A 38 -10.18 -8.33 10.17
CA SER A 38 -10.16 -9.58 10.94
C SER A 38 -9.91 -10.84 10.10
N SER A 39 -9.93 -10.72 8.77
CA SER A 39 -9.75 -11.85 7.86
C SER A 39 -8.28 -12.23 7.68
N THR A 40 -8.05 -13.51 7.37
CA THR A 40 -6.73 -14.01 6.98
C THR A 40 -6.62 -14.01 5.46
N VAL A 41 -5.63 -13.28 4.95
CA VAL A 41 -5.31 -13.22 3.52
C VAL A 41 -4.01 -13.99 3.25
N PRO A 42 -3.97 -14.94 2.30
CA PRO A 42 -2.74 -15.65 1.96
C PRO A 42 -1.60 -14.68 1.60
N GLY A 43 -0.44 -14.86 2.25
CA GLY A 43 0.75 -14.02 2.03
C GLY A 43 0.80 -12.73 2.85
N LEU A 44 -0.26 -12.37 3.58
CA LEU A 44 -0.24 -11.29 4.57
C LEU A 44 -0.27 -11.87 5.98
N MET A 45 0.59 -11.38 6.86
CA MET A 45 0.49 -11.71 8.29
C MET A 45 -0.78 -11.10 8.92
N HIS A 46 -1.12 -9.86 8.54
CA HIS A 46 -2.31 -9.14 9.00
C HIS A 46 -2.84 -8.23 7.89
N VAL A 47 -4.17 -8.16 7.71
CA VAL A 47 -4.81 -7.16 6.85
C VAL A 47 -4.68 -5.75 7.45
N LYS A 48 -4.74 -5.66 8.78
CA LYS A 48 -4.43 -4.44 9.55
C LYS A 48 -3.26 -4.71 10.48
N PHE A 49 -2.11 -4.08 10.19
CA PHE A 49 -0.89 -4.17 10.98
C PHE A 49 -0.79 -2.97 11.92
N GLY A 50 -1.09 -3.16 13.21
CA GLY A 50 -1.24 -2.06 14.16
C GLY A 50 -2.40 -1.15 13.76
N SER A 51 -2.11 0.13 13.50
CA SER A 51 -3.10 1.09 13.01
C SER A 51 -3.27 1.07 11.48
N TYR A 52 -2.41 0.40 10.74
CA TYR A 52 -2.32 0.51 9.28
C TYR A 52 -3.01 -0.65 8.58
N HIS A 53 -4.04 -0.36 7.80
CA HIS A 53 -4.68 -1.30 6.89
C HIS A 53 -3.94 -1.32 5.55
N VAL A 54 -4.02 -2.42 4.79
CA VAL A 54 -3.53 -2.47 3.39
C VAL A 54 -3.91 -1.23 2.55
N ARG A 55 -5.12 -0.67 2.70
CA ARG A 55 -5.57 0.52 1.95
C ARG A 55 -4.82 1.80 2.30
N ASP A 56 -4.13 1.83 3.44
CA ASP A 56 -3.38 2.98 3.91
C ASP A 56 -2.04 3.12 3.18
N VAL A 57 -1.60 2.10 2.44
CA VAL A 57 -0.45 2.21 1.53
C VAL A 57 -0.80 3.13 0.36
N LYS A 58 -0.14 4.29 0.27
CA LYS A 58 -0.31 5.27 -0.81
C LYS A 58 0.99 5.42 -1.57
N PHE A 59 0.98 5.01 -2.85
CA PHE A 59 2.11 5.24 -3.74
C PHE A 59 2.14 6.71 -4.16
N VAL A 60 3.15 7.45 -3.72
CA VAL A 60 3.27 8.91 -3.93
C VAL A 60 4.41 9.29 -4.88
N ALA A 61 5.31 8.35 -5.16
CA ALA A 61 6.42 8.56 -6.08
C ALA A 61 6.83 7.21 -6.70
N ALA A 62 7.36 7.27 -7.93
CA ALA A 62 7.97 6.14 -8.59
C ALA A 62 9.16 6.62 -9.44
N PHE A 63 10.22 5.82 -9.49
CA PHE A 63 11.43 6.09 -10.26
C PHE A 63 11.82 4.86 -11.07
N ASP A 64 12.16 5.07 -12.34
CA ASP A 64 12.71 4.03 -13.23
C ASP A 64 13.70 4.68 -14.22
N VAL A 65 14.46 3.85 -14.95
CA VAL A 65 15.42 4.28 -15.98
C VAL A 65 14.99 3.84 -17.38
N ASP A 66 14.02 2.93 -17.49
CA ASP A 66 13.48 2.49 -18.78
C ASP A 66 12.61 3.60 -19.39
N ALA A 67 12.98 4.05 -20.59
CA ALA A 67 12.26 5.07 -21.34
C ALA A 67 10.79 4.70 -21.64
N LYS A 68 10.42 3.41 -21.58
CA LYS A 68 9.02 2.96 -21.71
C LYS A 68 8.20 3.14 -20.44
N LYS A 69 8.84 3.50 -19.32
CA LYS A 69 8.22 3.64 -17.99
C LYS A 69 8.34 5.05 -17.42
N VAL A 70 9.35 5.80 -17.84
CA VAL A 70 9.56 7.19 -17.43
C VAL A 70 8.64 8.12 -18.24
N GLY A 71 7.77 8.85 -17.54
CA GLY A 71 6.75 9.74 -18.10
C GLY A 71 5.43 9.61 -17.35
#